data_AF-A0A498F4Y6-F1
#
_entry.id   AF-A0A498F4Y6-F1
#
_cell.length_a   1.000
_cell.length_b   1.000
_cell.length_c   1.000
_cell.angle_alpha   90.00
_cell.angle_beta   90.00
_cell.angle_gamma   90.00
#
_symmetry.space_group_name_H-M   'P 1'
#
loop_
_entity.id
_entity.type
_entity.pdbx_description
1 polymer ?
#
loop_
_entity_poly.entity_id
_entity_poly.type
_entity_poly.pdbx_seq_one_letter_code
_entity_poly.pdbx_strand_id
1 'polypeptide(L)'
;TLDSFDGRSFSNATAASPWTFPSIASLVSGRYPHEHGGRFDSDPRDLSSEQFPTRPRSDVPTLPDLLESAGYETGMVSAIPMADKSVGDRFQSVDIKYTDATERVDTALEWMSNRDRWFLHLQLGDPHAPLDIPDRHRERFGV
;
A
#
# COMPACT_ATOMS: atom_id res chain seq x y z
N THR A 1 10.23 -4.56 19.52
CA THR A 1 9.88 -3.28 18.87
C THR A 1 10.34 -3.35 17.43
N LEU A 2 10.12 -2.35 16.57
CA LEU A 2 10.74 -2.35 15.24
C LEU A 2 12.28 -2.37 15.34
N ASP A 3 12.85 -1.78 16.39
CA ASP A 3 14.30 -1.75 16.64
C ASP A 3 14.93 -3.13 16.95
N SER A 4 14.11 -4.12 17.33
CA SER A 4 14.60 -5.49 17.58
C SER A 4 14.59 -6.38 16.34
N PHE A 5 14.17 -5.85 15.19
CA PHE A 5 14.16 -6.59 13.93
C PHE A 5 15.58 -6.72 13.38
N ASP A 6 16.02 -7.94 13.08
CA ASP A 6 17.32 -8.20 12.45
C ASP A 6 17.27 -7.81 10.96
N GLY A 7 17.44 -6.51 10.72
CA GLY A 7 17.35 -5.91 9.41
C GLY A 7 18.27 -4.70 9.26
N ARG A 8 18.19 -4.05 8.10
CA ARG A 8 18.98 -2.85 7.81
C ARG A 8 18.10 -1.61 7.76
N SER A 9 18.53 -0.56 8.44
CA SER A 9 17.89 0.76 8.39
C SER A 9 18.52 1.64 7.30
N PHE A 10 17.69 2.45 6.65
CA PHE A 10 18.09 3.40 5.63
C PHE A 10 17.60 4.80 6.05
N SER A 11 18.52 5.65 6.50
CA SER A 11 18.19 6.98 7.05
C SER A 11 17.76 8.01 5.99
N ASN A 12 18.07 7.75 4.72
CA ASN A 12 17.81 8.66 3.61
C ASN A 12 16.82 8.07 2.59
N ALA A 13 15.78 7.38 3.08
CA ALA A 13 14.69 6.89 2.24
C ALA A 13 13.61 7.98 2.09
N THR A 14 13.12 8.20 0.87
CA THR A 14 12.05 9.18 0.58
C THR A 14 11.07 8.58 -0.41
N ALA A 15 9.77 8.79 -0.16
CA ALA A 15 8.72 8.36 -1.09
C ALA A 15 8.76 9.18 -2.39
N ALA A 16 8.48 8.53 -3.52
CA ALA A 16 8.43 9.19 -4.82
C ALA A 16 7.25 10.19 -4.95
N SER A 17 6.28 10.12 -4.03
CA SER A 17 5.16 11.06 -3.95
C SER A 17 4.59 11.14 -2.53
N PRO A 18 4.07 12.30 -2.10
CA PRO A 18 3.55 12.50 -0.73
C PRO A 18 2.12 11.97 -0.52
N TRP A 19 1.55 11.22 -1.46
CA TRP A 19 0.19 10.70 -1.36
C TRP A 19 0.11 9.24 -1.81
N THR A 20 -0.77 8.45 -1.16
CA THR A 20 -0.86 7.00 -1.31
C THR A 20 -0.91 6.55 -2.75
N PHE A 21 -1.79 7.16 -3.57
CA PHE A 21 -2.07 6.70 -4.93
C PHE A 21 -0.81 6.67 -5.83
N PRO A 22 -0.13 7.80 -6.10
CA PRO A 22 1.12 7.76 -6.85
C PRO A 22 2.26 7.04 -6.11
N SER A 23 2.31 7.10 -4.78
CA SER A 23 3.41 6.51 -3.99
C SER A 23 3.45 4.98 -4.09
N ILE A 24 2.30 4.30 -3.94
CA ILE A 24 2.24 2.85 -4.05
C ILE A 24 2.51 2.38 -5.48
N ALA A 25 2.01 3.11 -6.48
CA ALA A 25 2.31 2.83 -7.88
C ALA A 25 3.82 2.94 -8.17
N SER A 26 4.49 3.96 -7.64
CA SER A 26 5.94 4.07 -7.74
C SER A 26 6.67 2.94 -7.03
N LEU A 27 6.19 2.53 -5.84
CA LEU A 27 6.77 1.43 -5.07
C LEU A 27 6.75 0.10 -5.85
N VAL A 28 5.61 -0.24 -6.47
CA VAL A 28 5.49 -1.52 -7.19
C VAL A 28 6.06 -1.49 -8.60
N SER A 29 6.10 -0.33 -9.26
CA SER A 29 6.65 -0.23 -10.62
C SER A 29 8.15 0.08 -10.66
N GLY A 30 8.72 0.63 -9.58
CA GLY A 30 10.08 1.17 -9.58
C GLY A 30 10.25 2.41 -10.47
N ARG A 31 9.16 3.10 -10.79
CA ARG A 31 9.11 4.27 -11.67
C ARG A 31 8.58 5.50 -10.93
N TYR A 32 8.93 6.69 -11.41
CA TYR A 32 8.34 7.93 -10.88
C TYR A 32 6.90 8.16 -11.37
N PRO A 33 6.10 9.01 -10.70
CA PRO A 33 4.71 9.29 -11.09
C PRO A 33 4.48 9.68 -12.55
N HIS A 34 5.39 10.47 -13.13
CA HIS A 34 5.30 10.86 -14.54
C HIS A 34 5.66 9.71 -15.50
N GLU A 35 6.47 8.74 -15.04
CA GLU A 35 6.84 7.57 -15.84
C GLU A 35 5.76 6.51 -15.80
N HIS A 36 5.14 6.19 -14.65
CA HIS A 36 4.08 5.18 -14.61
C HIS A 36 2.69 5.73 -14.96
N GLY A 37 2.47 7.05 -14.87
CA GLY A 37 1.22 7.71 -15.24
C GLY A 37 0.11 7.66 -14.17
N GLY A 38 0.39 7.06 -13.02
CA GLY A 38 -0.52 6.93 -11.88
C GLY A 38 -0.59 8.21 -11.06
N ARG A 39 -1.29 9.24 -11.56
CA ARG A 39 -1.27 10.59 -11.00
C ARG A 39 -2.50 11.40 -11.41
N PHE A 40 -2.67 12.57 -10.80
CA PHE A 40 -3.52 13.61 -11.37
C PHE A 40 -2.85 14.25 -12.59
N ASP A 41 -3.65 14.58 -13.59
CA ASP A 41 -3.20 15.30 -14.78
C ASP A 41 -3.30 16.83 -14.64
N SER A 42 -4.03 17.32 -13.64
CA SER A 42 -4.18 18.75 -13.35
C SER A 42 -4.12 19.05 -11.85
N ASP A 43 -3.78 20.31 -11.54
CA ASP A 43 -3.86 20.88 -10.20
C ASP A 43 -4.96 21.96 -10.19
N PRO A 44 -5.71 22.13 -9.07
CA PRO A 44 -5.58 21.38 -7.82
C PRO A 44 -6.14 19.95 -7.92
N ARG A 45 -5.66 19.07 -7.05
CA ARG A 45 -6.19 17.70 -6.89
C ARG A 45 -7.67 17.76 -6.55
N ASP A 46 -8.50 17.14 -7.38
CA ASP A 46 -9.93 16.97 -7.13
C ASP A 46 -10.29 15.48 -7.10
N LEU A 47 -10.78 15.01 -5.95
CA LEU A 47 -11.19 13.61 -5.74
C LEU A 47 -12.62 13.33 -6.20
N SER A 48 -13.27 14.27 -6.89
CA SER A 48 -14.51 14.01 -7.60
C SER A 48 -14.33 12.88 -8.61
N SER A 49 -15.43 12.21 -8.95
CA SER A 49 -15.41 11.15 -9.97
C SER A 49 -14.96 11.65 -11.35
N GLU A 50 -15.08 12.94 -11.63
CA GLU A 50 -14.72 13.55 -12.91
C GLU A 50 -13.22 13.82 -13.04
N GLN A 51 -12.52 13.98 -11.92
CA GLN A 51 -11.09 14.33 -11.88
C GLN A 51 -10.24 13.31 -11.12
N PHE A 52 -10.78 12.13 -10.86
CA PHE A 52 -10.09 11.05 -10.17
C PHE A 52 -8.75 10.71 -10.88
N PRO A 53 -7.65 10.44 -10.13
CA PRO A 53 -6.35 10.22 -10.75
C PRO A 53 -6.38 9.04 -11.72
N THR A 54 -5.68 9.21 -12.83
CA THR A 54 -5.47 8.16 -13.83
C THR A 54 -4.64 7.05 -13.19
N ARG A 55 -5.03 5.79 -13.40
CA ARG A 55 -4.23 4.64 -12.95
C ARG A 55 -2.90 4.55 -13.70
N PRO A 56 -1.89 3.86 -13.15
CA PRO A 56 -0.68 3.55 -13.88
C PRO A 56 -1.00 2.85 -15.21
N ARG A 57 -0.28 3.21 -16.29
CA ARG A 57 -0.52 2.66 -17.62
C ARG A 57 -0.34 1.15 -17.63
N SER A 58 -1.15 0.46 -18.44
CA SER A 58 -1.16 -1.01 -18.52
C SER A 58 0.16 -1.59 -19.03
N ASP A 59 0.90 -0.84 -19.85
CA ASP A 59 2.17 -1.24 -20.45
C ASP A 59 3.38 -1.11 -19.51
N VAL A 60 3.21 -0.52 -18.32
CA VAL A 60 4.25 -0.40 -17.31
C VAL A 60 4.22 -1.63 -16.41
N PRO A 61 5.25 -2.50 -16.44
CA PRO A 61 5.31 -3.67 -15.59
C PRO A 61 5.41 -3.27 -14.12
N THR A 62 4.76 -4.05 -13.25
CA THR A 62 4.85 -3.92 -11.80
C THR A 62 5.45 -5.18 -11.19
N LEU A 63 5.97 -5.05 -9.96
CA LEU A 63 6.56 -6.14 -9.21
C LEU A 63 5.57 -7.32 -9.04
N PRO A 64 4.28 -7.11 -8.73
CA PRO A 64 3.28 -8.18 -8.81
C PRO A 64 3.24 -8.88 -10.17
N ASP A 65 3.12 -8.15 -11.29
CA ASP A 65 3.08 -8.76 -12.64
C ASP A 65 4.28 -9.68 -12.89
N LEU A 66 5.48 -9.22 -12.49
CA LEU A 66 6.72 -9.97 -12.66
C LEU A 66 6.77 -11.22 -11.76
N LEU A 67 6.35 -11.10 -10.50
CA LEU A 67 6.35 -12.21 -9.55
C LEU A 67 5.31 -13.27 -9.91
N GLU A 68 4.14 -12.86 -10.37
CA GLU A 68 3.11 -13.77 -10.89
C GLU A 68 3.63 -14.58 -12.08
N SER A 69 4.30 -13.91 -13.03
CA SER A 69 4.93 -14.59 -14.17
C SER A 69 6.01 -15.60 -13.76
N ALA A 70 6.60 -15.42 -12.57
CA ALA A 70 7.58 -16.32 -11.97
C ALA A 70 6.97 -17.39 -11.05
N GLY A 71 5.64 -17.48 -10.98
CA GLY A 71 4.91 -18.47 -10.19
C GLY A 71 4.75 -18.13 -8.70
N TYR A 72 4.76 -16.85 -8.33
CA TYR A 72 4.34 -16.40 -7.00
C TYR A 72 2.85 -16.12 -6.98
N GLU A 73 2.21 -16.40 -5.85
CA GLU A 73 0.89 -15.84 -5.53
C GLU A 73 1.04 -14.40 -5.04
N THR A 74 0.22 -13.47 -5.54
CA THR A 74 0.28 -12.06 -5.13
C THR A 74 -0.99 -11.60 -4.41
N GLY A 75 -0.78 -10.83 -3.35
CA GLY A 75 -1.85 -10.31 -2.51
C GLY A 75 -1.65 -8.86 -2.14
N MET A 76 -2.76 -8.15 -1.97
CA MET A 76 -2.83 -6.86 -1.29
C MET A 76 -3.79 -6.98 -0.11
N VAL A 77 -3.32 -6.61 1.08
CA VAL A 77 -4.16 -6.40 2.27
C VAL A 77 -3.94 -4.95 2.71
N SER A 78 -4.98 -4.13 2.71
CA SER A 78 -4.82 -2.70 3.05
C SER A 78 -5.98 -2.13 3.85
N ALA A 79 -5.66 -1.24 4.78
CA ALA A 79 -6.64 -0.36 5.43
C ALA A 79 -6.91 0.93 4.65
N ILE A 80 -6.23 1.14 3.52
CA ILE A 80 -6.27 2.38 2.74
C ILE A 80 -6.88 2.13 1.35
N PRO A 81 -8.16 2.48 1.11
CA PRO A 81 -8.83 2.25 -0.17
C PRO A 81 -8.13 2.83 -1.40
N MET A 82 -7.36 3.91 -1.23
CA MET A 82 -6.60 4.52 -2.33
C MET A 82 -5.50 3.61 -2.90
N ALA A 83 -5.06 2.59 -2.14
CA ALA A 83 -4.11 1.61 -2.64
C ALA A 83 -4.73 0.71 -3.72
N ASP A 84 -5.92 0.17 -3.45
CA ASP A 84 -6.69 -0.61 -4.43
C ASP A 84 -7.04 0.23 -5.67
N LYS A 85 -7.53 1.45 -5.44
CA LYS A 85 -7.81 2.35 -6.56
C LYS A 85 -6.59 2.62 -7.44
N SER A 86 -5.39 2.60 -6.88
CA SER A 86 -4.16 2.82 -7.62
C SER A 86 -3.67 1.58 -8.36
N VAL A 87 -3.52 0.44 -7.68
CA VAL A 87 -2.80 -0.74 -8.21
C VAL A 87 -3.45 -2.07 -7.83
N GLY A 88 -4.66 -2.08 -7.25
CA GLY A 88 -5.32 -3.32 -6.84
C GLY A 88 -5.53 -4.30 -8.00
N ASP A 89 -5.76 -3.78 -9.21
CA ASP A 89 -5.88 -4.57 -10.44
C ASP A 89 -4.57 -5.25 -10.89
N ARG A 90 -3.46 -4.99 -10.20
CA ARG A 90 -2.15 -5.64 -10.44
C ARG A 90 -1.86 -6.80 -9.51
N PHE A 91 -2.75 -7.12 -8.58
CA PHE A 91 -2.59 -8.24 -7.66
C PHE A 91 -3.67 -9.31 -7.92
N GLN A 92 -3.33 -10.59 -7.73
CA GLN A 92 -4.29 -11.69 -7.89
C GLN A 92 -5.40 -11.68 -6.82
N SER A 93 -5.08 -11.18 -5.63
CA SER A 93 -6.02 -11.09 -4.51
C SER A 93 -5.91 -9.76 -3.79
N VAL A 94 -7.04 -9.17 -3.44
CA VAL A 94 -7.12 -7.84 -2.81
C VAL A 94 -8.15 -7.89 -1.69
N ASP A 95 -7.73 -7.56 -0.48
CA ASP A 95 -8.59 -7.37 0.70
C ASP A 95 -8.41 -5.95 1.24
N ILE A 96 -9.47 -5.14 1.12
CA ILE A 96 -9.47 -3.76 1.61
C ILE A 96 -10.54 -3.58 2.66
N LYS A 97 -10.13 -3.22 3.87
CA LYS A 97 -11.06 -2.91 4.96
C LYS A 97 -10.44 -1.90 5.90
N TYR A 98 -11.17 -0.84 6.21
CA TYR A 98 -10.73 0.17 7.17
C TYR A 98 -10.89 -0.36 8.60
N THR A 99 -9.83 -0.96 9.15
CA THR A 99 -9.77 -1.51 10.51
C THR A 99 -8.41 -1.24 11.13
N ASP A 100 -8.26 -1.56 12.42
CA ASP A 100 -6.97 -1.43 13.11
C ASP A 100 -5.92 -2.42 12.58
N ALA A 101 -4.65 -2.14 12.91
CA ALA A 101 -3.51 -2.92 12.48
C ALA A 101 -3.60 -4.41 12.84
N THR A 102 -4.18 -4.75 14.00
CA THR A 102 -4.24 -6.13 14.49
C THR A 102 -5.02 -7.00 13.52
N GLU A 103 -6.23 -6.57 13.17
CA GLU A 103 -7.07 -7.32 12.25
C GLU A 103 -6.45 -7.40 10.84
N ARG A 104 -5.79 -6.33 10.37
CA ARG A 104 -5.10 -6.35 9.07
C ARG A 104 -3.91 -7.31 9.06
N VAL A 105 -3.17 -7.40 10.17
CA VAL A 105 -2.06 -8.35 10.34
C VAL A 105 -2.58 -9.79 10.41
N ASP A 106 -3.66 -10.05 11.15
CA ASP A 106 -4.27 -11.38 11.21
C ASP A 106 -4.74 -11.84 9.82
N THR A 107 -5.40 -10.96 9.07
CA THR A 107 -5.80 -11.20 7.67
C THR A 107 -4.60 -11.54 6.78
N ALA A 108 -3.50 -10.80 6.92
CA ALA A 108 -2.26 -11.05 6.17
C ALA A 108 -1.62 -12.41 6.53
N LEU A 109 -1.56 -12.76 7.81
CA LEU A 109 -1.02 -14.03 8.28
C LEU A 109 -1.88 -15.21 7.80
N GLU A 110 -3.20 -15.09 7.86
CA GLU A 110 -4.12 -16.10 7.32
C GLU A 110 -3.90 -16.28 5.82
N TRP A 111 -3.81 -15.18 5.06
CA TRP A 111 -3.51 -15.23 3.64
C TRP A 111 -2.15 -15.91 3.39
N MET A 112 -1.11 -15.64 4.17
CA MET A 112 0.20 -16.27 3.95
C MET A 112 0.25 -17.76 4.31
N SER A 113 -0.62 -18.24 5.21
CA SER A 113 -0.47 -19.53 5.91
C SER A 113 -0.43 -20.78 5.03
N ASN A 114 -1.02 -20.75 3.84
CA ASN A 114 -1.15 -21.92 2.95
C ASN A 114 -0.40 -21.76 1.61
N ARG A 115 0.60 -20.87 1.57
CA ARG A 115 1.28 -20.46 0.33
C ARG A 115 2.77 -20.73 0.42
N ASP A 116 3.35 -21.32 -0.62
CA ASP A 116 4.78 -21.64 -0.70
C ASP A 116 5.60 -20.42 -1.18
N ARG A 117 5.22 -19.85 -2.33
CA ARG A 117 5.85 -18.68 -2.93
C ARG A 117 4.83 -17.57 -3.06
N TRP A 118 4.99 -16.51 -2.27
CA TRP A 118 4.04 -15.42 -2.24
C TRP A 118 4.72 -14.04 -2.14
N PHE A 119 3.98 -13.03 -2.56
CA PHE A 119 4.28 -11.63 -2.33
C PHE A 119 3.02 -10.92 -1.83
N LEU A 120 3.12 -10.32 -0.64
CA LEU A 120 2.02 -9.63 0.00
C LEU A 120 2.37 -8.17 0.23
N HIS A 121 1.56 -7.27 -0.31
CA HIS A 121 1.56 -5.87 0.10
C HIS A 121 0.60 -5.69 1.28
N LEU A 122 1.14 -5.54 2.49
CA LEU A 122 0.38 -5.18 3.69
C LEU A 122 0.52 -3.68 3.98
N GLN A 123 -0.59 -2.95 3.99
CA GLN A 123 -0.62 -1.53 4.36
C GLN A 123 -1.59 -1.27 5.51
N LEU A 124 -1.01 -0.86 6.64
CA LEU A 124 -1.75 -0.49 7.86
C LEU A 124 -2.23 0.96 7.80
N GLY A 125 -3.30 1.27 8.55
CA GLY A 125 -4.00 2.57 8.45
C GLY A 125 -4.01 3.40 9.74
N ASP A 126 -3.56 2.85 10.86
CA ASP A 126 -3.76 3.39 12.21
C ASP A 126 -3.31 4.86 12.41
N PRO A 127 -2.15 5.31 11.87
CA PRO A 127 -1.75 6.72 12.00
C PRO A 127 -2.36 7.63 10.92
N HIS A 128 -3.23 7.11 10.04
CA HIS A 128 -3.95 7.92 9.06
C HIS A 128 -5.15 8.63 9.72
N ALA A 129 -5.51 9.81 9.21
CA ALA A 129 -6.69 10.52 9.70
C ALA A 129 -8.01 9.84 9.26
N PRO A 130 -9.06 9.82 10.09
CA PRO A 130 -9.09 10.30 11.48
C PRO A 130 -8.28 9.41 12.42
N LEU A 131 -7.52 10.04 13.31
CA LEU A 131 -6.69 9.33 14.29
C LEU A 131 -7.57 8.67 15.36
N ASP A 132 -7.73 7.36 15.25
CA ASP A 132 -8.36 6.54 16.28
C ASP A 132 -7.27 5.92 17.17
N ILE A 133 -6.93 6.63 18.24
CA ILE A 133 -5.87 6.21 19.16
C ILE A 133 -6.46 5.27 20.22
N PRO A 134 -5.99 4.01 20.33
CA PRO A 134 -6.42 3.09 21.37
C PRO A 134 -6.10 3.62 22.78
N ASP A 135 -6.96 3.33 23.76
CA ASP A 135 -6.83 3.83 25.15
C ASP A 135 -5.45 3.58 25.77
N ARG A 136 -4.89 2.39 25.56
CA ARG A 136 -3.52 2.04 26.02
C ARG A 136 -2.44 3.02 25.55
N HIS A 137 -2.62 3.64 24.38
CA HIS A 137 -1.69 4.62 23.83
C HIS A 137 -2.01 6.02 24.34
N ARG A 138 -3.30 6.34 24.53
CA ARG A 138 -3.74 7.58 25.19
C ARG A 138 -3.15 7.70 26.59
N GLU A 139 -3.28 6.66 27.41
CA GLU A 139 -2.73 6.62 28.77
C GLU A 139 -1.20 6.76 28.78
N ARG A 140 -0.51 6.07 27.86
CA ARG A 140 0.95 6.11 27.78
C ARG A 140 1.50 7.49 27.42
N PHE A 141 0.81 8.22 26.56
CA PHE A 141 1.29 9.50 26.01
C PHE A 141 0.55 10.73 26.56
N GLY A 142 -0.47 10.54 27.40
CA GLY A 142 -1.25 11.62 28.01
C GLY A 142 -2.10 12.39 27.00
N VAL A 143 -2.68 11.71 26.01
CA VAL A 143 -3.52 12.31 24.94
C VAL A 143 -4.97 11.82 24.96
#